data_AF-A0A2U9BX41-F1
#
_entry.id   AF-A0A2U9BX41-F1
#
_cell.length_a   1.000
_cell.length_b   1.000
_cell.length_c   1.000
_cell.angle_alpha   90.00
_cell.angle_beta   90.00
_cell.angle_gamma   90.00
#
_symmetry.space_group_name_H-M   'P 1'
#
loop_
_entity.id
_entity.type
_entity.pdbx_description
1 polymer ?
#
loop_
_entity_poly.entity_id
_entity_poly.type
_entity_poly.pdbx_seq_one_letter_code
_entity_poly.pdbx_strand_id
1 'polypeptide(L)'
;MALISTNPYDFPLISMGQITVASIDDKVELEATDNAIDILGFTAEDKTGIYKLTGAVLHHGNMKFKQKQREEQAEPDGTEGKVKVGNEYVTKGQTVPQVSNSVTALAKSIYERMFLWMVIRINQMLDTKQQRNFYIGVLDIAGFEIFD
;
A
#
# COMPACT_ATOMS: atom_id res chain seq x y z
N MET A 1 2.16 -16.36 1.33
CA MET A 1 3.02 -15.33 0.69
C MET A 1 2.20 -14.50 -0.26
N ALA A 2 2.55 -13.23 -0.48
CA ALA A 2 1.72 -12.15 -1.03
C ALA A 2 1.22 -12.29 -2.49
N LEU A 3 1.31 -13.48 -3.08
CA LEU A 3 0.88 -13.80 -4.45
C LEU A 3 1.47 -12.82 -5.50
N ILE A 4 2.75 -12.50 -5.37
CA ILE A 4 3.48 -11.62 -6.29
C ILE A 4 4.42 -12.44 -7.18
N SER A 5 4.70 -11.93 -8.38
CA SER A 5 5.80 -12.42 -9.21
C SER A 5 7.11 -11.76 -8.81
N THR A 6 8.23 -12.23 -9.36
CA THR A 6 9.55 -11.60 -9.21
C THR A 6 9.82 -10.55 -10.29
N ASN A 7 8.92 -10.35 -11.24
CA ASN A 7 9.06 -9.37 -12.30
C ASN A 7 8.36 -8.06 -11.89
N PRO A 8 9.10 -6.99 -11.56
CA PRO A 8 8.50 -5.74 -11.09
C PRO A 8 7.63 -5.05 -12.15
N TYR A 9 7.86 -5.32 -13.44
CA TYR A 9 7.03 -4.82 -14.53
C TYR A 9 5.62 -5.43 -14.57
N ASP A 10 5.35 -6.47 -13.78
CA ASP A 10 4.00 -6.98 -13.57
C ASP A 10 3.18 -6.08 -12.63
N PHE A 11 3.77 -5.01 -12.07
CA PHE A 11 3.14 -4.09 -11.12
C PHE A 11 3.33 -2.63 -11.54
N PRO A 12 2.41 -2.05 -12.34
CA PRO A 12 2.56 -0.71 -12.92
C PRO A 12 2.75 0.42 -11.91
N LEU A 13 2.17 0.31 -10.69
CA LEU A 13 2.28 1.36 -9.67
C LEU A 13 3.71 1.60 -9.18
N ILE A 14 4.60 0.62 -9.31
CA ILE A 14 5.98 0.71 -8.82
C ILE A 14 7.03 0.60 -9.93
N SER A 15 6.60 0.53 -11.19
CA SER A 15 7.49 0.25 -12.32
C SER A 15 7.50 1.30 -13.43
N MET A 16 6.99 2.50 -13.14
CA MET A 16 7.03 3.63 -14.09
C MET A 16 8.42 4.28 -14.18
N GLY A 17 9.34 3.95 -13.25
CA GLY A 17 10.66 4.56 -13.15
C GLY A 17 11.78 3.53 -13.00
N GLN A 18 12.80 3.88 -12.22
CA GLN A 18 13.92 2.99 -11.92
C GLN A 18 13.48 1.89 -10.96
N ILE A 19 13.91 0.66 -11.25
CA ILE A 19 13.56 -0.56 -10.48
C ILE A 19 14.69 -0.98 -9.54
N THR A 20 15.93 -0.62 -9.89
CA THR A 20 17.14 -1.01 -9.18
C THR A 20 17.99 0.22 -8.92
N VAL A 21 18.66 0.27 -7.78
CA VAL A 21 19.62 1.33 -7.44
C VAL A 21 20.98 0.69 -7.24
N ALA A 22 22.01 1.18 -7.94
CA ALA A 22 23.31 0.51 -8.01
C ALA A 22 24.02 0.33 -6.65
N SER A 23 23.68 1.15 -5.66
CA SER A 23 24.26 1.11 -4.32
C SER A 23 23.45 0.30 -3.30
N ILE A 24 22.35 -0.33 -3.71
CA ILE A 24 21.39 -1.00 -2.80
C ILE A 24 21.28 -2.48 -3.18
N ASP A 25 21.33 -3.35 -2.17
CA ASP A 25 21.01 -4.77 -2.27
C ASP A 25 19.66 -5.05 -1.60
N ASP A 26 18.60 -5.11 -2.41
CA ASP A 26 17.23 -5.26 -1.91
C ASP A 26 17.01 -6.56 -1.13
N LYS A 27 17.81 -7.61 -1.37
CA LYS A 27 17.70 -8.86 -0.63
C LYS A 27 18.17 -8.67 0.81
N VAL A 28 19.32 -8.01 0.99
CA VAL A 28 19.88 -7.72 2.31
C VAL A 28 18.97 -6.75 3.06
N GLU A 29 18.45 -5.72 2.39
CA GLU A 29 17.53 -4.76 3.00
C GLU A 29 16.21 -5.42 3.45
N LEU A 30 15.69 -6.38 2.68
CA LEU A 30 14.49 -7.13 3.06
C LEU A 30 14.74 -7.99 4.32
N GLU A 31 15.88 -8.70 4.38
CA GLU A 31 16.26 -9.50 5.56
C GLU A 31 16.46 -8.60 6.79
N ALA A 32 17.11 -7.45 6.64
CA ALA A 32 17.29 -6.48 7.70
C ALA A 32 15.95 -5.92 8.21
N THR A 33 15.04 -5.58 7.30
CA THR A 33 13.70 -5.08 7.62
C THR A 33 12.87 -6.14 8.36
N ASP A 34 12.91 -7.40 7.90
CA ASP A 34 12.17 -8.50 8.55
C ASP A 34 12.66 -8.75 9.99
N ASN A 35 13.98 -8.71 10.20
CA ASN A 35 14.58 -8.80 11.52
C ASN A 35 14.22 -7.61 12.42
N ALA A 36 14.18 -6.38 11.87
CA ALA A 36 13.81 -5.19 12.61
C ALA A 36 12.35 -5.25 13.11
N ILE A 37 11.44 -5.78 12.29
CA ILE A 37 10.03 -6.01 12.67
C ILE A 37 9.94 -6.93 13.90
N ASP A 38 10.75 -8.00 13.96
CA ASP A 38 10.79 -8.90 15.12
C ASP A 38 11.36 -8.22 16.37
N ILE A 39 12.46 -7.47 16.24
CA ILE A 39 13.08 -6.74 17.34
C ILE A 39 12.11 -5.71 17.93
N LEU A 40 11.32 -5.05 17.09
CA LEU A 40 10.29 -4.10 17.49
C LEU A 40 9.05 -4.78 18.09
N GLY A 41 9.03 -6.10 18.21
CA GLY A 41 8.01 -6.85 18.94
C GLY A 41 6.70 -7.05 18.17
N PHE A 42 6.68 -6.85 16.85
CA PHE A 42 5.52 -7.20 16.05
C PHE A 42 5.29 -8.70 16.09
N THR A 43 4.02 -9.12 16.14
CA THR A 43 3.71 -10.55 16.08
C THR A 43 3.93 -11.10 14.68
N ALA A 44 4.07 -12.43 14.54
CA ALA A 44 4.14 -13.07 13.23
C ALA A 44 2.88 -12.80 12.37
N GLU A 45 1.71 -12.61 13.01
CA GLU A 45 0.47 -12.22 12.34
C GLU A 45 0.53 -10.79 11.85
N ASP A 46 0.98 -9.84 12.69
CA ASP A 46 1.19 -8.44 12.30
C ASP A 46 2.14 -8.34 11.11
N LYS A 47 3.31 -8.99 11.20
CA LYS A 47 4.32 -9.08 10.14
C LYS A 47 3.72 -9.62 8.83
N THR A 48 2.98 -10.72 8.92
CA THR A 48 2.27 -11.29 7.77
C THR A 48 1.22 -10.32 7.20
N GLY A 49 0.54 -9.58 8.07
CA GLY A 49 -0.42 -8.53 7.70
C GLY A 49 0.23 -7.40 6.91
N ILE A 50 1.38 -6.91 7.37
CA ILE A 50 2.17 -5.87 6.67
C ILE A 50 2.54 -6.33 5.26
N TYR A 51 3.09 -7.53 5.10
CA TYR A 51 3.45 -8.06 3.78
C TYR A 51 2.23 -8.28 2.88
N LYS A 52 1.11 -8.77 3.44
CA LYS A 52 -0.14 -8.95 2.68
C LYS A 52 -0.73 -7.62 2.21
N LEU A 53 -0.76 -6.60 3.06
CA LEU A 53 -1.26 -5.28 2.71
C LEU A 53 -0.37 -4.60 1.68
N THR A 54 0.96 -4.69 1.84
CA THR A 54 1.92 -4.18 0.86
C THR A 54 1.75 -4.85 -0.50
N GLY A 55 1.65 -6.18 -0.54
CA GLY A 55 1.37 -6.91 -1.78
C GLY A 55 0.00 -6.58 -2.39
N ALA A 56 -1.03 -6.39 -1.55
CA ALA A 56 -2.35 -5.97 -2.03
C ALA A 56 -2.30 -4.60 -2.71
N VAL A 57 -1.54 -3.65 -2.17
CA VAL A 57 -1.31 -2.33 -2.78
C VAL A 57 -0.67 -2.47 -4.16
N LEU A 58 0.31 -3.37 -4.34
CA LEU A 58 0.90 -3.66 -5.66
C LEU A 58 -0.16 -4.15 -6.66
N HIS A 59 -1.01 -5.08 -6.23
CA HIS A 59 -2.08 -5.64 -7.07
C HIS A 59 -3.18 -4.64 -7.44
N HIS A 60 -3.37 -3.55 -6.69
CA HIS A 60 -4.32 -2.50 -7.08
C HIS A 60 -3.96 -1.86 -8.43
N GLY A 61 -2.66 -1.77 -8.74
CA GLY A 61 -2.18 -1.30 -10.04
C GLY A 61 -2.54 -2.20 -11.22
N ASN A 62 -2.89 -3.46 -10.94
CA ASN A 62 -3.19 -4.47 -11.95
C ASN A 62 -4.68 -4.57 -12.26
N MET A 63 -5.54 -3.85 -11.53
CA MET A 63 -6.98 -3.82 -11.80
C MET A 63 -7.26 -3.10 -13.12
N LYS A 64 -7.81 -3.83 -14.09
CA LYS A 64 -8.16 -3.30 -15.41
C LYS A 64 -9.67 -3.12 -15.52
N PHE A 65 -10.06 -2.03 -16.16
CA PHE A 65 -11.44 -1.66 -16.39
C PHE A 65 -11.62 -1.27 -17.85
N LYS A 66 -12.76 -1.63 -18.42
CA LYS A 66 -13.16 -1.25 -19.77
C LYS A 66 -14.50 -0.53 -19.74
N GLN A 67 -14.75 0.24 -20.79
CA GLN A 67 -16.05 0.86 -20.97
C GLN A 67 -17.06 -0.18 -21.44
N LYS A 68 -18.22 -0.22 -20.81
CA LYS A 68 -19.33 -1.07 -21.24
C LYS A 68 -19.83 -0.64 -22.62
N GLN A 69 -20.11 -1.61 -23.50
CA GLN A 69 -20.60 -1.30 -24.85
C GLN A 69 -21.92 -0.54 -24.75
N ARG A 70 -21.95 0.70 -25.30
CA ARG A 70 -23.10 1.62 -25.37
C ARG A 70 -23.43 2.42 -24.09
N GLU A 71 -22.62 2.33 -23.04
CA GLU A 71 -22.76 3.13 -21.82
C GLU A 71 -21.42 3.80 -21.46
N GLU A 72 -21.42 4.91 -20.71
CA GLU A 72 -20.18 5.52 -20.19
C GLU A 72 -19.62 4.81 -18.95
N GLN A 73 -20.34 3.80 -18.45
CA GLN A 73 -20.01 3.08 -17.23
C GLN A 73 -18.84 2.11 -17.44
N ALA A 74 -17.96 2.04 -16.44
CA ALA A 74 -16.87 1.07 -16.35
C ALA A 74 -17.36 -0.32 -15.92
N GLU A 75 -16.73 -1.35 -16.45
CA GLU A 75 -16.85 -2.74 -16.00
C GLU A 75 -15.46 -3.37 -15.84
N PRO A 76 -15.28 -4.37 -14.95
CA PRO A 76 -14.02 -5.09 -14.82
C PRO A 76 -13.61 -5.74 -16.15
N ASP A 77 -12.36 -5.55 -16.54
CA ASP A 77 -11.81 -6.21 -17.73
C ASP A 77 -11.16 -7.54 -17.32
N GLY A 78 -11.94 -8.62 -17.38
CA GLY A 78 -11.46 -10.00 -17.12
C GLY A 78 -12.09 -10.74 -15.94
N THR A 79 -13.06 -10.15 -15.23
CA THR A 79 -13.74 -10.83 -14.12
C THR A 79 -15.25 -10.59 -14.17
N GLU A 80 -16.01 -11.60 -14.64
CA GLU A 80 -17.46 -11.61 -14.51
C GLU A 80 -17.84 -11.90 -13.05
N GLY A 81 -18.19 -10.87 -12.28
CA GLY A 81 -18.63 -11.04 -10.90
C GLY A 81 -19.70 -10.03 -10.52
N LYS A 82 -20.97 -10.42 -10.65
CA LYS A 82 -22.10 -9.70 -10.04
C LYS A 82 -22.64 -10.53 -8.88
N VAL A 83 -22.66 -9.96 -7.68
CA VAL A 83 -23.52 -10.45 -6.59
C VAL A 83 -24.16 -9.25 -5.89
N LYS A 84 -25.49 -9.26 -5.79
CA LYS A 84 -26.28 -8.33 -4.97
C LYS A 84 -27.47 -9.08 -4.40
N VAL A 85 -27.76 -8.93 -3.09
CA VAL A 85 -29.12 -9.12 -2.55
C VAL A 85 -29.39 -8.20 -1.32
N GLY A 86 -30.33 -7.25 -1.47
CA GLY A 86 -31.02 -6.45 -0.42
C GLY A 86 -30.24 -5.33 0.31
N ASN A 87 -30.85 -4.38 1.05
CA ASN A 87 -32.10 -3.64 0.79
C ASN A 87 -31.74 -2.14 0.64
N GLU A 88 -31.95 -1.63 -0.57
CA GLU A 88 -31.74 -0.27 -1.10
C GLU A 88 -30.34 0.37 -0.98
N TYR A 89 -29.60 0.27 -2.08
CA TYR A 89 -28.41 1.05 -2.38
C TYR A 89 -28.63 1.79 -3.71
N VAL A 90 -28.39 3.11 -3.74
CA VAL A 90 -28.39 3.87 -5.00
C VAL A 90 -27.09 3.55 -5.74
N THR A 91 -27.21 2.91 -6.91
CA THR A 91 -26.06 2.61 -7.77
C THR A 91 -25.80 3.79 -8.69
N LYS A 92 -24.68 4.49 -8.51
CA LYS A 92 -24.19 5.50 -9.45
C LYS A 92 -23.16 4.85 -10.39
N GLY A 93 -23.37 5.01 -11.70
CA GLY A 93 -22.36 4.63 -12.69
C GLY A 93 -21.09 5.48 -12.53
N GLN A 94 -19.92 4.86 -12.67
CA GLN A 94 -18.63 5.54 -12.73
C GLN A 94 -17.99 5.27 -14.08
N THR A 95 -17.28 6.26 -14.64
CA THR A 95 -16.50 6.09 -15.88
C THR A 95 -15.19 5.36 -15.61
N VAL A 96 -14.54 4.82 -16.64
CA VAL A 96 -13.25 4.13 -16.51
C VAL A 96 -12.19 4.99 -15.79
N PRO A 97 -12.01 6.28 -16.14
CA PRO A 97 -11.09 7.15 -15.41
C PRO A 97 -11.45 7.33 -13.93
N GLN A 98 -12.75 7.45 -13.60
CA GLN A 98 -13.20 7.60 -12.22
C GLN A 98 -12.89 6.36 -11.39
N VAL A 99 -13.12 5.16 -11.94
CA VAL A 99 -12.79 3.91 -11.24
C VAL A 99 -11.27 3.76 -11.06
N SER A 100 -10.49 4.03 -12.11
CA SER A 100 -9.01 3.96 -12.05
C SER A 100 -8.42 4.90 -10.99
N ASN A 101 -8.91 6.14 -10.95
CA ASN A 101 -8.52 7.12 -9.93
C ASN A 101 -8.93 6.65 -8.52
N SER A 102 -10.12 6.09 -8.37
CA SER A 102 -10.61 5.58 -7.08
C SER A 102 -9.76 4.42 -6.57
N VAL A 103 -9.38 3.48 -7.45
CA VAL A 103 -8.49 2.36 -7.09
C VAL A 103 -7.12 2.85 -6.64
N THR A 104 -6.55 3.82 -7.35
CA THR A 104 -5.25 4.42 -6.98
C THR A 104 -5.34 5.17 -5.65
N ALA A 105 -6.43 5.91 -5.41
CA ALA A 105 -6.67 6.59 -4.13
C ALA A 105 -6.83 5.59 -2.99
N LEU A 106 -7.51 4.47 -3.22
CA LEU A 106 -7.64 3.39 -2.25
C LEU A 106 -6.27 2.76 -1.93
N ALA A 107 -5.45 2.48 -2.94
CA ALA A 107 -4.11 1.94 -2.75
C ALA A 107 -3.25 2.86 -1.87
N LYS A 108 -3.26 4.18 -2.14
CA LYS A 108 -2.57 5.19 -1.32
C LYS A 108 -3.10 5.22 0.12
N SER A 109 -4.42 5.21 0.30
CA SER A 109 -5.06 5.25 1.61
C SER A 109 -4.75 4.00 2.46
N ILE A 110 -4.72 2.81 1.84
CA ILE A 110 -4.33 1.57 2.52
C ILE A 110 -2.87 1.65 2.99
N TYR A 111 -1.96 2.09 2.11
CA TYR A 111 -0.55 2.23 2.45
C TYR A 111 -0.33 3.24 3.57
N GLU A 112 -0.94 4.43 3.48
CA GLU A 112 -0.86 5.48 4.49
C GLU A 112 -1.35 4.99 5.87
N ARG A 113 -2.52 4.35 5.91
CA ARG A 113 -3.08 3.82 7.15
C ARG A 113 -2.22 2.72 7.76
N MET A 114 -1.65 1.85 6.92
CA MET A 114 -0.71 0.82 7.37
C MET A 114 0.55 1.46 7.97
N PHE A 115 1.12 2.46 7.30
CA PHE A 115 2.30 3.18 7.78
C PHE A 115 2.05 3.88 9.12
N LEU A 116 0.95 4.64 9.23
CA LEU A 116 0.58 5.31 10.49
C LEU A 116 0.31 4.30 11.61
N TRP A 117 -0.31 3.18 11.29
CA TRP A 117 -0.50 2.09 12.25
C TRP A 117 0.85 1.53 12.73
N MET A 118 1.81 1.28 11.84
CA MET A 118 3.16 0.83 12.23
C MET A 118 3.84 1.85 13.16
N VAL A 119 3.76 3.14 12.86
CA VAL A 119 4.30 4.22 13.73
C VAL A 119 3.67 4.16 15.13
N ILE A 120 2.35 4.01 15.21
CA ILE A 120 1.65 3.88 16.50
C ILE A 120 2.13 2.64 17.27
N ARG A 121 2.28 1.49 16.60
CA ARG A 121 2.75 0.25 17.22
C ARG A 121 4.18 0.36 17.73
N ILE A 122 5.07 0.96 16.95
CA ILE A 122 6.46 1.23 17.36
C ILE A 122 6.48 2.13 18.58
N ASN A 123 5.69 3.22 18.59
CA ASN A 123 5.62 4.12 19.74
C ASN A 123 5.10 3.41 21.01
N GLN A 124 4.17 2.46 20.88
CA GLN A 124 3.70 1.65 22.01
C GLN A 124 4.81 0.74 22.57
N MET A 125 5.65 0.19 21.70
CA MET A 125 6.75 -0.71 22.11
C MET A 125 7.93 0.05 22.73
N LEU A 126 8.13 1.31 22.35
CA LEU A 126 9.14 2.20 22.94
C LEU A 126 8.66 2.91 24.22
N ASP A 127 7.40 2.73 24.62
CA ASP A 127 6.86 3.33 25.83
C ASP A 127 7.22 2.50 27.08
N THR A 128 8.05 3.09 27.93
CA THR A 128 8.56 2.45 29.16
C THR A 128 7.70 2.72 30.41
N LYS A 129 6.61 3.50 30.29
CA LYS A 129 5.73 3.93 31.41
C LYS A 129 6.41 4.70 32.55
N GLN A 130 7.70 5.01 32.46
CA GLN A 130 8.42 5.82 33.43
C GLN A 130 8.05 7.30 33.28
N GLN A 131 8.08 8.04 34.39
CA GLN A 131 7.85 9.49 34.36
C GLN A 131 8.96 10.18 33.55
N ARG A 132 8.57 11.04 32.61
CA ARG A 132 9.49 11.83 31.76
C ARG A 132 9.25 13.31 32.03
N ASN A 133 10.30 14.04 32.43
CA ASN A 133 10.20 15.47 32.75
C ASN A 133 10.61 16.36 31.57
N PHE A 134 11.51 15.87 30.71
CA PHE A 134 12.06 16.59 29.56
C PHE A 134 12.21 15.64 28.37
N TYR A 135 12.29 16.19 27.16
CA TYR A 135 12.57 15.43 25.94
C TYR A 135 13.47 16.23 25.00
N ILE A 136 14.14 15.53 24.10
CA ILE A 136 14.88 16.11 22.96
C ILE A 136 14.16 15.65 21.70
N GLY A 137 13.66 16.60 20.92
CA GLY A 137 13.06 16.32 19.61
C GLY A 137 14.12 16.42 18.51
N VAL A 138 14.14 15.45 17.60
CA VAL A 138 14.97 15.48 16.40
C VAL A 138 14.03 15.59 15.20
N LEU A 139 14.19 16.64 14.39
CA LEU A 139 13.42 16.84 13.17
C LEU A 139 14.26 16.38 11.98
N ASP A 140 13.75 15.41 11.24
CA ASP A 140 14.34 14.92 10.00
C ASP A 140 13.27 14.97 8.89
N ILE A 141 13.49 15.84 7.91
CA ILE A 141 12.62 16.04 6.75
C ILE A 141 13.51 16.25 5.53
N ALA A 142 13.07 15.77 4.37
CA ALA A 142 13.76 16.02 3.11
C ALA A 142 13.92 17.53 2.84
N GLY A 143 15.01 17.90 2.17
CA GLY A 143 15.27 19.29 1.76
C GLY A 143 14.28 19.77 0.69
N PHE A 144 14.42 21.04 0.30
CA PHE A 144 13.63 21.58 -0.81
C PHE A 144 14.02 20.90 -2.13
N GLU A 145 13.04 20.37 -2.85
CA GLU A 145 13.22 19.72 -4.15
C GLU A 145 12.66 20.61 -5.26
N ILE A 146 13.46 20.81 -6.32
CA ILE A 146 13.03 21.45 -7.57
C ILE A 146 12.97 20.35 -8.62
N PHE A 147 11.81 20.20 -9.23
CA PHE A 147 11.59 19.29 -10.34
C PHE A 147 11.55 20.08 -11.65
N ASP A 148 12.00 19.46 -12.76
CA ASP A 148 11.96 20.03 -14.11
C ASP A 148 10.53 20.28 -14.63
#